data_AF-A0AAN9WSM4-F1
#
_entry.id   AF-A0AAN9WSM4-F1
#
_cell.length_a   1.000
_cell.length_b   1.000
_cell.length_c   1.000
_cell.angle_alpha   90.00
_cell.angle_beta   90.00
_cell.angle_gamma   90.00
#
_symmetry.space_group_name_H-M   'P 1'
#
loop_
_entity.id
_entity.type
_entity.pdbx_description
1 polymer ?
#
loop_
_entity_poly.entity_id
_entity_poly.type
_entity_poly.pdbx_seq_one_letter_code
_entity_poly.pdbx_strand_id
1 'polypeptide(L)'
;MSSVNAAERQHAQEEYGAQLHKWSPYKLYNNVVDIMKTVVEEGMEGWEHSLKKFVPECNNVNVCSILKSELYASVDRSGPELMNAIKQSLSIPRDFLLPEDEVQRQQYTDQDLEDMHKITEELIRRYQYNEQLISVLEAERDILEEFKGIDTKVAEWQELKKKSWDEAVGMKDQINLLRSKKGHGFDTQRTSTILNSLCANLSD
;
A
#
# COMPACT_ATOMS: atom_id res chain seq x y z
N MET A 1 -8.21 48.02 9.75
CA MET A 1 -8.37 46.61 9.36
C MET A 1 -7.38 46.12 8.30
N SER A 2 -6.68 47.00 7.56
CA SER A 2 -5.74 46.56 6.49
C SER A 2 -4.34 46.12 6.95
N SER A 3 -3.87 46.55 8.13
CA SER A 3 -2.49 46.30 8.58
C SER A 3 -2.30 44.92 9.23
N VAL A 4 -3.31 44.40 9.91
CA VAL A 4 -3.28 43.08 10.59
C VAL A 4 -3.10 41.97 9.56
N ASN A 5 -3.86 42.02 8.46
CA ASN A 5 -3.76 41.03 7.37
C ASN A 5 -2.42 41.07 6.62
N ALA A 6 -1.66 42.17 6.71
CA ALA A 6 -0.35 42.29 6.05
C ALA A 6 0.76 41.65 6.90
N ALA A 7 0.71 41.87 8.23
CA ALA A 7 1.64 41.26 9.17
C ALA A 7 1.48 39.73 9.22
N GLU A 8 0.24 39.23 9.23
CA GLU A 8 -0.04 37.79 9.20
C GLU A 8 0.48 37.13 7.92
N ARG A 9 0.28 37.78 6.76
CA ARG A 9 0.80 37.29 5.48
C ARG A 9 2.32 37.27 5.44
N GLN A 10 2.97 38.27 6.04
CA GLN A 10 4.42 38.33 6.12
C GLN A 10 4.96 37.23 7.03
N HIS A 11 4.32 36.98 8.17
CA HIS A 11 4.68 35.89 9.07
C HIS A 11 4.55 34.53 8.40
N ALA A 12 3.44 34.27 7.72
CA ALA A 12 3.23 33.02 6.97
C ALA A 12 4.29 32.81 5.87
N GLN A 13 4.70 33.90 5.19
CA GLN A 13 5.76 33.85 4.18
C GLN A 13 7.14 33.56 4.81
N GLU A 14 7.42 34.13 5.99
CA GLU A 14 8.65 33.85 6.75
C GLU A 14 8.68 32.42 7.29
N GLU A 15 7.54 31.87 7.73
CA GLU A 15 7.39 30.47 8.14
C GLU A 15 7.62 29.52 6.96
N TYR A 16 7.10 29.86 5.78
CA TYR A 16 7.32 29.08 4.56
C TYR A 16 8.80 29.00 4.18
N GLY A 17 9.51 30.14 4.23
CA GLY A 17 10.97 30.19 4.06
C GLY A 17 11.72 29.35 5.08
N ALA A 18 11.26 29.35 6.34
CA ALA A 18 11.87 28.58 7.41
C ALA A 18 11.73 27.06 7.23
N GLN A 19 10.71 26.57 6.49
CA GLN A 19 10.58 25.14 6.19
C GLN A 19 11.74 24.64 5.32
N LEU A 20 12.10 25.40 4.28
CA LEU A 20 13.22 25.07 3.40
C LEU A 20 14.56 25.18 4.13
N HIS A 21 14.79 26.32 4.79
CA HIS A 21 16.10 26.63 5.37
C HIS A 21 16.32 26.03 6.75
N LYS A 22 15.27 25.51 7.41
CA LYS A 22 15.27 25.00 8.81
C LYS A 22 15.69 26.04 9.87
N TRP A 23 15.79 27.30 9.47
CA TRP A 23 16.22 28.42 10.28
C TRP A 23 15.25 29.57 10.07
N SER A 24 14.78 30.18 11.16
CA SER A 24 13.99 31.40 11.06
C SER A 24 14.92 32.61 10.86
N PRO A 25 14.48 33.63 10.09
CA PRO A 25 15.24 34.86 9.90
C PRO A 25 15.69 35.50 11.23
N TYR A 26 14.82 35.50 12.24
CA TYR A 26 15.12 36.03 13.57
C TYR A 26 16.18 35.23 14.31
N LYS A 27 16.14 33.89 14.21
CA LYS A 27 17.15 33.04 14.87
C LYS A 27 18.52 33.21 14.22
N LEU A 28 18.56 33.28 12.89
CA LEU A 28 19.81 33.55 12.18
C LEU A 28 20.37 34.94 12.53
N TYR A 29 19.52 35.96 12.55
CA TYR A 29 19.89 37.31 12.95
C TYR A 29 20.48 37.36 14.36
N ASN A 30 19.80 36.79 15.35
CA ASN A 30 20.28 36.78 16.74
C ASN A 30 21.64 36.09 16.85
N ASN A 31 21.81 34.93 16.19
CA ASN A 31 23.08 34.22 16.18
C ASN A 31 24.22 35.07 15.58
N VAL A 32 23.95 35.77 14.47
CA VAL A 32 24.96 36.65 13.84
C VAL A 32 25.30 37.83 14.76
N VAL A 33 24.30 38.46 15.37
CA VAL A 33 24.51 39.57 16.31
C VAL A 33 25.29 39.13 17.53
N ASP A 34 24.98 37.95 18.09
CA ASP A 34 25.70 37.40 19.23
C ASP A 34 27.17 37.13 18.88
N ILE A 35 27.44 36.54 17.71
CA ILE A 35 28.82 36.35 17.21
C ILE A 35 29.54 37.70 17.06
N MET A 36 28.89 38.71 16.47
CA MET A 36 29.48 40.05 16.33
C MET A 36 29.84 40.65 17.69
N LYS A 37 28.97 40.47 18.70
CA LYS A 37 29.22 40.94 20.07
C LYS A 37 30.40 40.21 20.71
N THR A 38 30.49 38.89 20.56
CA THR A 38 31.63 38.11 21.05
C THR A 38 32.94 38.55 20.40
N VAL A 39 32.95 38.78 19.08
CA VAL A 39 34.15 39.28 18.37
C VAL A 39 34.57 40.65 18.87
N VAL A 40 33.62 41.54 19.16
CA VAL A 40 33.91 42.84 19.79
C VAL A 40 34.52 42.65 21.18
N GLU A 41 34.00 41.73 21.99
CA GLU A 41 34.54 41.44 23.33
C GLU A 41 35.98 40.94 23.27
N GLU A 42 36.23 39.87 22.51
CA GLU A 42 37.55 39.26 22.37
C GLU A 42 38.58 40.25 21.78
N GLY A 43 38.17 41.02 20.76
CA GLY A 43 39.01 42.03 20.14
C GLY A 43 39.41 43.14 21.11
N MET A 44 38.46 43.61 21.94
CA MET A 44 38.72 44.64 22.93
C MET A 44 39.59 44.15 24.09
N GLU A 45 39.43 42.89 24.53
CA GLU A 45 40.30 42.27 25.52
C GLU A 45 41.74 42.14 25.02
N GLY A 46 41.92 41.69 23.76
CA GLY A 46 43.24 41.60 23.12
C GLY A 46 43.91 42.98 22.96
N TRP A 47 43.13 44.00 22.64
CA TRP A 47 43.59 45.39 22.59
C TRP A 47 43.99 45.91 23.97
N GLU A 48 43.18 45.69 25.00
CA GLU A 48 43.48 46.11 26.37
C GLU A 48 44.74 45.42 26.90
N HIS A 49 44.90 44.12 26.63
CA HIS A 49 46.10 43.37 26.98
C HIS A 49 47.35 43.94 26.29
N SER A 50 47.26 44.25 24.99
CA SER A 50 48.35 44.84 24.22
C SER A 50 48.72 46.23 24.74
N LEU A 51 47.73 47.08 25.03
CA LEU A 51 47.95 48.43 25.56
C LEU A 51 48.64 48.39 26.93
N LYS A 52 48.23 47.51 27.84
CA LYS A 52 48.89 47.33 29.15
C LYS A 52 50.36 46.91 29.01
N LYS A 53 50.69 46.13 27.97
CA LYS A 53 52.06 45.67 27.70
C LYS A 53 52.94 46.79 27.14
N PHE A 54 52.43 47.61 26.24
CA PHE A 54 53.22 48.64 25.54
C PHE A 54 53.19 50.01 26.21
N VAL A 55 52.17 50.32 27.01
CA VAL A 55 52.01 51.60 27.72
C VAL A 55 51.57 51.34 29.17
N PRO A 56 52.50 50.93 30.06
CA PRO A 56 52.18 50.53 31.44
C PRO A 56 51.61 51.66 32.31
N GLU A 57 51.90 52.91 31.96
CA GLU A 57 51.42 54.11 32.68
C GLU A 57 49.98 54.50 32.33
N CYS A 58 49.34 53.81 31.38
CA CYS A 58 47.97 54.06 30.95
C CYS A 58 46.95 53.48 31.95
N ASN A 59 46.96 53.97 33.18
CA ASN A 59 46.04 53.55 34.26
C ASN A 59 44.63 54.16 34.14
N ASN A 60 44.29 54.86 33.05
CA ASN A 60 42.96 55.42 32.81
C ASN A 60 42.22 54.67 31.70
N VAL A 61 41.65 53.55 32.11
CA VAL A 61 40.85 52.57 31.35
C VAL A 61 39.46 53.12 30.99
N ASN A 62 39.39 54.30 30.36
CA ASN A 62 38.13 54.81 29.80
C ASN A 62 38.06 54.64 28.27
N VAL A 63 39.21 54.57 27.59
CA VAL A 63 39.24 54.45 26.13
C VAL A 63 38.68 53.10 25.65
N CYS A 64 39.06 51.99 26.31
CA CYS A 64 38.52 50.68 25.96
C CYS A 64 37.01 50.57 26.21
N SER A 65 36.50 51.13 27.32
CA SER A 65 35.06 51.14 27.59
C SER A 65 34.29 51.99 26.60
N ILE A 66 34.81 53.18 26.24
CA ILE A 66 34.18 54.07 25.25
C ILE A 66 34.15 53.39 23.88
N LEU A 67 35.28 52.84 23.42
CA LEU A 67 35.35 52.15 22.13
C LEU A 67 34.43 50.92 22.09
N LYS A 68 34.39 50.13 23.18
CA LYS A 68 33.47 48.99 23.31
C LYS A 68 32.01 49.44 23.20
N SER A 69 31.62 50.52 23.87
CA SER A 69 30.25 51.05 23.77
C SER A 69 29.89 51.57 22.38
N GLU A 70 30.82 52.22 21.68
CA GLU A 70 30.59 52.72 20.31
C GLU A 70 30.48 51.57 19.31
N LEU A 71 31.28 50.51 19.48
CA LEU A 71 31.21 49.31 18.65
C LEU A 71 29.88 48.58 18.83
N TYR A 72 29.38 48.41 20.06
CA TYR A 72 28.03 47.87 20.26
C TYR A 72 26.95 48.76 19.64
N ALA A 73 27.04 50.08 19.82
CA ALA A 73 26.10 51.01 19.21
C ALA A 73 26.15 50.96 17.66
N SER A 74 27.31 50.64 17.08
CA SER A 74 27.45 50.40 15.63
C SER A 74 26.79 49.09 15.19
N VAL A 75 26.95 48.01 15.96
CA VAL A 75 26.28 46.73 15.70
C VAL A 75 24.76 46.91 15.77
N ASP A 76 24.26 47.60 16.79
CA ASP A 76 22.82 47.85 16.97
C ASP A 76 22.26 48.75 15.85
N ARG A 77 23.00 49.78 15.41
CA ARG A 77 22.62 50.63 14.27
C ARG A 77 22.54 49.85 12.95
N SER A 78 23.40 48.87 12.76
CA SER A 78 23.44 48.04 11.55
C SER A 78 22.43 46.89 11.58
N GLY A 79 21.86 46.59 12.76
CA GLY A 79 20.91 45.51 12.98
C GLY A 79 19.70 45.50 12.03
N PRO A 80 19.00 46.63 11.82
CA PRO A 80 17.87 46.69 10.90
C PRO A 80 18.23 46.34 9.44
N GLU A 81 19.38 46.81 8.96
CA GLU A 81 19.85 46.51 7.60
C GLU A 81 20.23 45.04 7.45
N LEU A 82 20.94 44.49 8.45
CA LEU A 82 21.28 43.08 8.51
C LEU A 82 20.03 42.19 8.54
N MET A 83 19.04 42.54 9.35
CA MET A 83 17.76 41.82 9.41
C MET A 83 17.06 41.84 8.06
N ASN A 84 17.02 42.99 7.38
CA ASN A 84 16.41 43.10 6.06
C ASN A 84 17.13 42.22 5.02
N ALA A 85 18.47 42.21 5.03
CA ALA A 85 19.27 41.36 4.14
C ALA A 85 19.04 39.86 4.41
N ILE A 86 18.94 39.46 5.67
CA ILE A 86 18.62 38.08 6.06
C ILE A 86 17.22 37.70 5.57
N LYS A 87 16.21 38.56 5.78
CA LYS A 87 14.85 38.32 5.32
C LYS A 87 14.77 38.15 3.79
N GLN A 88 15.48 38.99 3.04
CA GLN A 88 15.53 38.88 1.59
C GLN A 88 16.22 37.58 1.13
N SER A 89 17.34 37.22 1.78
CA SER A 89 18.11 36.03 1.43
C SER A 89 17.38 34.71 1.72
N LEU A 90 16.54 34.70 2.77
CA LEU A 90 15.73 33.54 3.16
C LEU A 90 14.30 33.59 2.60
N SER A 91 13.97 34.60 1.80
CA SER A 91 12.63 34.73 1.23
C SER A 91 12.44 33.79 0.04
N ILE A 92 11.33 33.05 0.06
CA ILE A 92 10.88 32.29 -1.10
C ILE A 92 9.96 33.19 -1.94
N PRO A 93 10.17 33.29 -3.27
CA PRO A 93 9.25 33.99 -4.17
C PRO A 93 7.84 33.42 -4.06
N ARG A 94 6.81 34.28 -4.07
CA ARG A 94 5.41 33.85 -3.86
C ARG A 94 4.88 32.90 -4.92
N ASP A 95 5.44 32.99 -6.13
CA ASP A 95 5.06 32.15 -7.26
C ASP A 95 5.84 30.81 -7.28
N PHE A 96 6.73 30.62 -6.30
CA PHE A 96 7.53 29.41 -6.16
C PHE A 96 6.93 28.50 -5.09
N LEU A 97 6.49 27.33 -5.53
CA LEU A 97 6.04 26.27 -4.63
C LEU A 97 7.22 25.35 -4.32
N LEU A 98 7.43 25.06 -3.04
CA LEU A 98 8.44 24.10 -2.61
C LEU A 98 8.15 22.69 -3.15
N PRO A 99 9.18 21.89 -3.45
CA PRO A 99 9.03 20.50 -3.89
C PRO A 99 8.14 19.66 -2.96
N GLU A 100 8.25 19.90 -1.66
CA GLU A 100 7.46 19.22 -0.62
C GLU A 100 5.95 19.45 -0.77
N ASP A 101 5.56 20.59 -1.34
CA ASP A 101 4.17 20.95 -1.57
C ASP A 101 3.71 20.68 -3.00
N GLU A 102 4.53 20.07 -3.87
CA GLU A 102 4.12 19.83 -5.26
C GLU A 102 2.82 19.02 -5.38
N VAL A 103 2.52 18.17 -4.39
CA VAL A 103 1.25 17.44 -4.28
C VAL A 103 0.06 18.41 -4.17
N GLN A 104 0.24 19.58 -3.56
CA GLN A 104 -0.79 20.64 -3.46
C GLN A 104 -0.98 21.42 -4.78
N ARG A 105 -0.13 21.25 -5.81
CA ARG A 105 -0.38 21.84 -7.13
C ARG A 105 -1.66 21.29 -7.74
N GLN A 106 -1.97 20.03 -7.44
CA GLN A 106 -3.28 19.44 -7.70
C GLN A 106 -4.08 19.59 -6.41
N GLN A 107 -4.78 20.72 -6.28
CA GLN A 107 -5.69 20.93 -5.17
C GLN A 107 -6.86 19.96 -5.31
N TYR A 108 -6.80 18.84 -4.60
CA TYR A 108 -7.98 18.02 -4.35
C TYR A 108 -8.88 18.78 -3.38
N THR A 109 -10.13 18.99 -3.77
CA THR A 109 -11.12 19.54 -2.86
C THR A 109 -11.54 18.46 -1.86
N ASP A 110 -12.08 18.87 -0.71
CA ASP A 110 -12.64 17.93 0.27
C ASP A 110 -13.73 17.05 -0.36
N GLN A 111 -14.46 17.60 -1.33
CA GLN A 111 -15.46 16.88 -2.10
C GLN A 111 -14.83 15.77 -2.97
N ASP A 112 -13.71 16.06 -3.64
CA ASP A 112 -12.99 15.06 -4.45
C ASP A 112 -12.48 13.90 -3.58
N LEU A 113 -11.99 14.22 -2.38
CA LEU A 113 -11.52 13.20 -1.43
C LEU A 113 -12.68 12.32 -0.94
N GLU A 114 -13.83 12.92 -0.65
CA GLU A 114 -15.00 12.17 -0.22
C GLU A 114 -15.59 11.30 -1.33
N ASP A 115 -15.57 11.77 -2.57
CA ASP A 115 -16.01 10.99 -3.73
C ASP A 115 -15.05 9.82 -4.01
N MET A 116 -13.73 10.04 -3.90
CA MET A 116 -12.74 8.96 -3.96
C MET A 116 -12.94 7.93 -2.85
N HIS A 117 -13.32 8.37 -1.64
CA HIS A 117 -13.63 7.46 -0.55
C HIS A 117 -14.86 6.60 -0.86
N LYS A 118 -15.94 7.20 -1.35
CA LYS A 118 -17.16 6.46 -1.76
C LYS A 118 -16.88 5.45 -2.87
N ILE A 119 -16.11 5.83 -3.88
CA ILE A 119 -15.71 4.92 -4.97
C ILE A 119 -14.91 3.74 -4.41
N THR A 120 -14.00 4.00 -3.48
CA THR A 120 -13.19 2.96 -2.85
C THR A 120 -14.05 1.98 -2.05
N GLU A 121 -15.00 2.48 -1.25
CA GLU A 121 -15.94 1.63 -0.53
C GLU A 121 -16.82 0.79 -1.46
N GLU A 122 -17.32 1.39 -2.55
CA GLU A 122 -18.12 0.68 -3.53
C GLU A 122 -17.31 -0.43 -4.21
N LEU A 123 -16.05 -0.15 -4.55
CA LEU A 123 -15.15 -1.13 -5.15
C LEU A 123 -14.89 -2.32 -4.21
N ILE A 124 -14.69 -2.06 -2.92
CA ILE A 124 -14.53 -3.11 -1.90
C ILE A 124 -15.78 -3.99 -1.83
N ARG A 125 -16.98 -3.40 -1.82
CA ARG A 125 -18.24 -4.16 -1.80
C ARG A 125 -18.40 -5.01 -3.06
N ARG A 126 -18.10 -4.45 -4.24
CA ARG A 126 -18.14 -5.19 -5.52
C ARG A 126 -17.15 -6.34 -5.55
N TYR A 127 -15.94 -6.15 -5.02
CA TYR A 127 -14.93 -7.20 -4.90
C TYR A 127 -15.44 -8.37 -4.03
N GLN A 128 -15.98 -8.06 -2.84
CA GLN A 128 -16.54 -9.08 -1.94
C GLN A 128 -17.71 -9.84 -2.57
N TYR A 129 -18.58 -9.14 -3.30
CA TYR A 129 -19.68 -9.79 -4.03
C TYR A 129 -19.16 -10.73 -5.13
N ASN A 130 -18.15 -10.30 -5.88
CA ASN A 130 -17.56 -11.13 -6.94
C ASN A 130 -16.86 -12.38 -6.38
N GLU A 131 -16.17 -12.28 -5.24
CA GLU A 131 -15.61 -13.43 -4.53
C GLU A 131 -16.68 -14.45 -4.15
N GLN A 132 -17.82 -13.99 -3.61
CA GLN A 132 -18.95 -14.86 -3.30
C GLN A 132 -19.53 -15.52 -4.54
N LEU A 133 -19.66 -14.77 -5.64
CA LEU A 133 -20.17 -15.29 -6.91
C LEU A 133 -19.26 -16.38 -7.49
N ILE A 134 -17.94 -16.21 -7.39
CA ILE A 134 -16.96 -17.22 -7.81
C ILE A 134 -17.17 -18.51 -7.01
N SER A 135 -17.31 -18.42 -5.69
CA SER A 135 -17.57 -19.60 -4.85
C SER A 135 -18.87 -20.32 -5.22
N VAL A 136 -19.93 -19.58 -5.55
CA VAL A 136 -21.19 -20.18 -6.03
C VAL A 136 -21.00 -20.88 -7.37
N LEU A 137 -20.31 -20.25 -8.32
CA LEU A 137 -20.05 -20.84 -9.64
C LEU A 137 -19.16 -22.09 -9.56
N GLU A 138 -18.20 -22.13 -8.63
CA GLU A 138 -17.41 -23.33 -8.36
C GLU A 138 -18.27 -24.46 -7.80
N ALA A 139 -19.16 -24.16 -6.85
CA ALA A 139 -20.09 -25.16 -6.33
C ALA A 139 -21.06 -25.68 -7.41
N GLU A 140 -21.57 -24.80 -8.27
CA GLU A 140 -22.40 -25.20 -9.42
C GLU A 140 -21.64 -26.09 -10.40
N ARG A 141 -20.37 -25.77 -10.69
CA ARG A 141 -19.50 -26.60 -11.53
C ARG A 141 -19.35 -27.99 -10.93
N ASP A 142 -19.05 -28.09 -9.64
CA ASP A 142 -18.80 -29.37 -8.97
C ASP A 142 -20.07 -30.25 -8.99
N ILE A 143 -21.26 -29.64 -8.79
CA ILE A 143 -22.54 -30.33 -8.93
C ILE A 143 -22.76 -30.84 -10.36
N LEU A 144 -22.44 -30.04 -11.39
CA LEU A 144 -22.58 -30.44 -12.79
C LEU A 144 -21.63 -31.60 -13.15
N GLU A 145 -20.43 -31.65 -12.58
CA GLU A 145 -19.51 -32.77 -12.74
C GLU A 145 -20.06 -34.05 -12.10
N GLU A 146 -20.69 -33.95 -10.93
CA GLU A 146 -21.36 -35.08 -10.29
C GLU A 146 -22.49 -35.64 -11.16
N PHE A 147 -23.34 -34.77 -11.73
CA PHE A 147 -24.42 -35.18 -12.64
C PHE A 147 -23.89 -35.93 -13.87
N LYS A 148 -22.80 -35.46 -14.48
CA LYS A 148 -22.16 -36.19 -15.60
C LYS A 148 -21.69 -37.58 -15.18
N GLY A 149 -21.16 -37.72 -13.96
CA GLY A 149 -20.78 -39.02 -13.40
C GLY A 149 -21.97 -39.95 -13.11
N ILE A 150 -23.15 -39.40 -12.88
CA ILE A 150 -24.39 -40.17 -12.77
C ILE A 150 -24.83 -40.67 -14.14
N ASP A 151 -24.80 -39.82 -15.17
CA ASP A 151 -25.18 -40.20 -16.53
C ASP A 151 -24.32 -41.37 -17.07
N THR A 152 -23.01 -41.35 -16.81
CA THR A 152 -22.11 -42.45 -17.18
C THR A 152 -22.47 -43.75 -16.46
N LYS A 153 -22.71 -43.69 -15.14
CA LYS A 153 -23.16 -44.85 -14.36
C LYS A 153 -24.49 -45.38 -14.89
N VAL A 154 -25.45 -44.52 -15.21
CA VAL A 154 -26.74 -44.94 -15.76
C VAL A 154 -26.55 -45.68 -17.09
N ALA A 155 -25.67 -45.20 -17.96
CA ALA A 155 -25.35 -45.87 -19.22
C ALA A 155 -24.71 -47.26 -18.98
N GLU A 156 -23.76 -47.38 -18.05
CA GLU A 156 -23.16 -48.66 -17.67
C GLU A 156 -24.20 -49.66 -17.13
N TRP A 157 -25.10 -49.20 -16.27
CA TRP A 157 -26.20 -50.01 -15.72
C TRP A 157 -27.16 -50.49 -16.81
N GLN A 158 -27.48 -49.64 -17.79
CA GLN A 158 -28.32 -50.03 -18.93
C GLN A 158 -27.66 -51.11 -19.78
N GLU A 159 -26.36 -51.00 -20.03
CA GLU A 159 -25.60 -52.00 -20.80
C GLU A 159 -25.49 -53.33 -20.05
N LEU A 160 -25.23 -53.31 -18.74
CA LEU A 160 -25.23 -54.51 -17.89
C LEU A 160 -26.59 -55.21 -17.90
N LYS A 161 -27.68 -54.43 -17.76
CA LYS A 161 -29.04 -54.95 -17.80
C LYS A 161 -29.35 -55.62 -19.14
N LYS A 162 -28.89 -55.04 -20.25
CA LYS A 162 -29.06 -55.61 -21.59
C LYS A 162 -28.32 -56.93 -21.73
N LYS A 163 -27.04 -56.99 -21.33
CA LYS A 163 -26.25 -58.24 -21.36
C LYS A 163 -26.90 -59.36 -20.55
N SER A 164 -27.33 -59.07 -19.33
CA SER A 164 -28.03 -60.03 -18.48
C SER A 164 -29.33 -60.55 -19.12
N TRP A 165 -30.08 -59.68 -19.81
CA TRP A 165 -31.28 -60.08 -20.53
C TRP A 165 -30.96 -60.98 -21.73
N ASP A 166 -29.95 -60.62 -22.52
CA ASP A 166 -29.50 -61.42 -23.68
C ASP A 166 -29.02 -62.82 -23.23
N GLU A 167 -28.30 -62.91 -22.12
CA GLU A 167 -27.89 -64.18 -21.49
C GLU A 167 -29.10 -65.03 -21.06
N ALA A 168 -30.09 -64.41 -20.40
CA ALA A 168 -31.31 -65.10 -19.98
C ALA A 168 -32.13 -65.63 -21.18
N VAL A 169 -32.20 -64.87 -22.28
CA VAL A 169 -32.80 -65.32 -23.54
C VAL A 169 -32.02 -66.51 -24.10
N GLY A 170 -30.69 -66.44 -24.16
CA GLY A 170 -29.85 -67.54 -24.59
C GLY A 170 -30.02 -68.81 -23.76
N MET A 171 -30.11 -68.70 -22.44
CA MET A 171 -30.39 -69.84 -21.55
C MET A 171 -31.76 -70.45 -21.82
N LYS A 172 -32.80 -69.62 -22.04
CA LYS A 172 -34.14 -70.10 -22.40
C LYS A 172 -34.14 -70.88 -23.71
N ASP A 173 -33.40 -70.42 -24.71
CA ASP A 173 -33.27 -71.12 -26.00
C ASP A 173 -32.54 -72.46 -25.84
N GLN A 174 -31.48 -72.51 -25.03
CA GLN A 174 -30.79 -73.76 -24.69
C GLN A 174 -31.73 -74.76 -23.98
N ILE A 175 -32.56 -74.30 -23.04
CA ILE A 175 -33.56 -75.13 -22.35
C ILE A 175 -34.60 -75.67 -23.34
N ASN A 176 -35.08 -74.84 -24.27
CA ASN A 176 -36.05 -75.27 -25.29
C ASN A 176 -35.45 -76.31 -26.23
N LEU A 177 -34.19 -76.13 -26.64
CA LEU A 177 -33.46 -77.11 -27.44
C LEU A 177 -33.35 -78.46 -26.71
N LEU A 178 -33.03 -78.45 -25.41
CA LEU A 178 -32.99 -79.66 -24.58
C LEU A 178 -34.35 -80.36 -24.48
N ARG A 179 -35.45 -79.60 -24.33
CA ARG A 179 -36.82 -80.16 -24.29
C ARG A 179 -37.19 -80.83 -25.61
N SER A 180 -36.87 -80.21 -26.75
CA SER A 180 -37.14 -80.79 -28.07
C SER A 180 -36.41 -82.12 -28.28
N LYS A 181 -35.16 -82.24 -27.81
CA LYS A 181 -34.36 -83.46 -27.92
C LYS A 181 -34.85 -84.59 -26.99
N LYS A 182 -35.41 -84.27 -25.81
CA LYS A 182 -36.02 -85.28 -24.93
C LYS A 182 -37.27 -85.96 -25.52
N GLY A 183 -37.92 -85.38 -26.52
CA GLY A 183 -39.04 -86.00 -27.23
C GLY A 183 -38.64 -87.15 -28.18
N HIS A 184 -37.34 -87.33 -28.44
CA HIS A 184 -36.80 -88.39 -29.31
C HIS A 184 -35.66 -89.12 -28.60
N GLY A 185 -35.99 -90.13 -27.79
CA GLY A 185 -35.02 -91.04 -27.16
C GLY A 185 -34.18 -90.40 -26.04
N PHE A 186 -34.40 -90.85 -24.81
CA PHE A 186 -33.73 -90.32 -23.62
C PHE A 186 -32.24 -90.75 -23.62
N ASP A 187 -31.32 -89.83 -23.97
CA ASP A 187 -29.87 -90.04 -23.82
C ASP A 187 -29.32 -89.24 -22.62
N THR A 188 -29.07 -89.98 -21.54
CA THR A 188 -28.74 -89.49 -20.20
C THR A 188 -27.34 -88.86 -20.12
N GLN A 189 -26.43 -89.26 -21.00
CA GLN A 189 -25.03 -88.82 -20.95
C GLN A 189 -24.90 -87.40 -21.51
N ARG A 190 -25.61 -87.11 -22.60
CA ARG A 190 -25.59 -85.79 -23.26
C ARG A 190 -26.35 -84.72 -22.48
N THR A 191 -27.38 -85.12 -21.73
CA THR A 191 -28.12 -84.23 -20.83
C THR A 191 -27.32 -83.87 -19.58
N SER A 192 -26.49 -84.79 -19.06
CA SER A 192 -25.55 -84.50 -17.96
C SER A 192 -24.47 -83.49 -18.36
N THR A 193 -23.88 -83.60 -19.56
CA THR A 193 -22.85 -82.65 -20.00
C THR A 193 -23.41 -81.23 -20.15
N ILE A 194 -24.64 -81.10 -20.66
CA ILE A 194 -25.27 -79.79 -20.86
C ILE A 194 -25.75 -79.18 -19.54
N LEU A 195 -26.25 -79.98 -18.60
CA LEU A 195 -26.57 -79.51 -17.25
C LEU A 195 -25.32 -79.05 -16.50
N ASN A 196 -24.20 -79.75 -16.64
CA ASN A 196 -22.93 -79.33 -16.04
C ASN A 196 -22.41 -78.01 -16.64
N SER A 197 -22.56 -77.77 -17.95
CA SER A 197 -22.22 -76.47 -18.55
C SER A 197 -23.17 -75.34 -18.13
N LEU A 198 -24.45 -75.63 -17.89
CA LEU A 198 -25.41 -74.66 -17.38
C LEU A 198 -25.14 -74.30 -15.91
N CYS A 199 -24.77 -75.28 -15.07
CA CYS A 199 -24.38 -75.04 -13.68
C CYS A 199 -23.05 -74.28 -13.56
N ALA A 200 -22.11 -74.50 -14.48
CA ALA A 200 -20.86 -73.74 -14.51
C ALA A 200 -21.09 -72.25 -14.81
N ASN A 201 -22.04 -71.93 -15.71
CA ASN A 201 -22.39 -70.54 -16.04
C ASN A 201 -23.28 -69.84 -14.99
N LEU A 202 -23.73 -70.54 -13.94
CA LEU A 202 -24.52 -69.99 -12.83
C LEU A 202 -23.69 -69.78 -11.54
N SER A 203 -22.41 -70.18 -11.55
CA SER A 203 -21.53 -70.16 -10.36
C SER A 203 -20.47 -69.04 -10.38
N ASP A 204 -20.46 -68.21 -11.42
CA ASP A 204 -19.64 -66.98 -11.55
C ASP A 204 -20.58 -65.75 -11.58
#